data_AF-A0A1C4X0C6-F1
#
_entry.id   AF-A0A1C4X0C6-F1
#
_cell.length_a   1.000
_cell.length_b   1.000
_cell.length_c   1.000
_cell.angle_alpha   90.00
_cell.angle_beta   90.00
_cell.angle_gamma   90.00
#
_symmetry.space_group_name_H-M   'P 1'
#
loop_
_entity.id
_entity.type
_entity.pdbx_description
1 polymer ?
#
loop_
_entity_poly.entity_id
_entity_poly.type
_entity_poly.pdbx_seq_one_letter_code
_entity_poly.pdbx_strand_id
1 'polypeptide(L)'
;MRTGVVALTAQTGRRERPCSSPPRLPARFISVDTSPTPAPDTTTRAGRRADDRRRASTAGSTDTGDAGSPSDAAVRPTTSRPATARTGSGRPAGKRRPVTGRRLDRAGPTTRADDTSAPAAEPTDGRTPVNRRRRTVLLLLALTAVTSAAALVLGLLSWAPDPPEPSRPLTLAEGERLAAVRVTNLRDLRSGVRVTAGVDAARIELVGWVDWSRSLLYLDVGGPGAGAERGLVQRVGAVLVVRPDPAAVPTPAAPPLVPPTDRWRLHRLAPGTSLAPVLDLLLGLAADRPDATRAAPDSGARWIARDTVAAGPVDVLQAPLPGTPAPRATPGGTSGSASAEPDGQARFWLDQDARLHKLVTRLPGVGPVTVVLNRTDRPTLHPVDALGGRPGLPRALTDAERRRLDQLPARLRAKSGATLTLTAPVGTDTNLRAAGWLNWTTRTAYLAVADLGVPDRRTLLRRDTTGLARADLPAGAAGGGTAEQPERPPLPPPAGPWRVSRAGGDAVSVLVDAAVAAGSVGPRGTAVRVREDVADGQTVDVVEVGSAGTRLRYWIDRDGWLHRLELHTDADAWAHLDLRPTVVPRLAPIPRPAAPRPHPAR
;
A
#
# COMPACT_ATOMS: atom_id res chain seq x y z
N MET A 1 -50.32 27.59 68.86
CA MET A 1 -50.25 26.29 68.16
C MET A 1 -51.04 26.41 66.87
N ARG A 2 -50.54 25.82 65.78
CA ARG A 2 -51.09 25.76 64.41
C ARG A 2 -52.54 26.25 64.23
N THR A 3 -52.74 27.17 63.29
CA THR A 3 -54.02 27.30 62.59
C THR A 3 -53.75 27.74 61.16
N GLY A 4 -54.25 26.93 60.22
CA GLY A 4 -54.09 27.13 58.79
C GLY A 4 -55.13 28.11 58.22
N VAL A 5 -54.89 28.51 56.98
CA VAL A 5 -55.89 29.14 56.11
C VAL A 5 -55.82 28.45 54.76
N VAL A 6 -57.02 28.07 54.28
CA VAL A 6 -57.34 27.41 53.03
C VAL A 6 -57.62 28.46 51.95
N ALA A 7 -57.17 28.11 50.73
CA ALA A 7 -57.50 28.54 49.37
C ALA A 7 -58.61 29.59 49.09
N LEU A 8 -58.39 30.44 48.07
CA LEU A 8 -58.91 30.21 46.70
C LEU A 8 -58.35 31.21 45.65
N THR A 9 -58.01 30.67 44.46
CA THR A 9 -58.11 31.23 43.08
C THR A 9 -57.48 32.58 42.70
N ALA A 10 -57.05 32.86 41.46
CA ALA A 10 -56.64 32.14 40.26
C ALA A 10 -56.33 33.25 39.23
N GLN A 11 -55.15 33.29 38.60
CA GLN A 11 -55.07 33.70 37.20
C GLN A 11 -53.76 33.29 36.53
N THR A 12 -53.96 32.78 35.32
CA THR A 12 -53.09 31.99 34.45
C THR A 12 -51.99 32.79 33.77
N GLY A 13 -50.74 32.34 33.93
CA GLY A 13 -49.57 32.78 33.16
C GLY A 13 -49.05 31.67 32.25
N ARG A 14 -49.27 31.84 30.95
CA ARG A 14 -48.83 31.06 29.79
C ARG A 14 -47.30 30.90 29.78
N ARG A 15 -46.79 29.65 29.76
CA ARG A 15 -45.36 29.35 29.47
C ARG A 15 -45.27 28.47 28.23
N GLU A 16 -44.73 29.07 27.17
CA GLU A 16 -44.33 28.41 25.94
C GLU A 16 -42.99 27.70 26.13
N ARG A 17 -42.86 26.51 25.53
CA ARG A 17 -41.62 25.74 25.43
C ARG A 17 -40.83 26.22 24.21
N PRO A 18 -39.50 26.36 24.25
CA PRO A 18 -38.70 26.42 23.04
C PRO A 18 -38.13 25.04 22.70
N CYS A 19 -38.58 24.51 21.55
CA CYS A 19 -37.77 23.61 20.72
C CYS A 19 -36.68 24.45 20.03
N SER A 20 -35.44 23.98 20.00
CA SER A 20 -34.43 24.50 19.07
C SER A 20 -33.47 23.38 18.68
N SER A 21 -33.66 22.90 17.45
CA SER A 21 -32.66 22.17 16.67
C SER A 21 -31.70 23.18 16.03
N PRO A 22 -30.40 22.87 15.85
CA PRO A 22 -29.47 23.77 15.20
C PRO A 22 -29.64 23.79 13.66
N PRO A 23 -29.36 24.93 13.01
CA PRO A 23 -29.60 25.13 11.58
C PRO A 23 -28.48 24.52 10.71
N ARG A 24 -28.90 23.92 9.59
CA ARG A 24 -28.04 23.51 8.47
C ARG A 24 -27.58 24.74 7.67
N LEU A 25 -26.27 24.84 7.43
CA LEU A 25 -25.67 25.81 6.52
C LEU A 25 -25.93 25.43 5.06
N PRO A 26 -26.20 26.39 4.15
CA PRO A 26 -26.45 26.11 2.74
C PRO A 26 -25.15 25.96 1.95
N ALA A 27 -25.12 24.93 1.10
CA ALA A 27 -24.10 24.73 0.08
C ALA A 27 -24.23 25.82 -1.01
N ARG A 28 -23.16 26.58 -1.24
CA ARG A 28 -23.03 27.49 -2.37
C ARG A 28 -22.68 26.68 -3.63
N PHE A 29 -23.61 26.62 -4.56
CA PHE A 29 -23.38 26.20 -5.94
C PHE A 29 -22.69 27.34 -6.70
N ILE A 30 -21.55 27.05 -7.32
CA ILE A 30 -20.96 27.90 -8.36
C ILE A 30 -21.67 27.52 -9.67
N SER A 31 -22.60 28.37 -10.10
CA SER A 31 -23.24 28.30 -11.41
C SER A 31 -22.29 28.91 -12.42
N VAL A 32 -21.86 28.13 -13.41
CA VAL A 32 -21.15 28.62 -14.58
C VAL A 32 -22.19 28.94 -15.64
N ASP A 33 -22.31 30.22 -15.98
CA ASP A 33 -23.09 30.73 -17.09
C ASP A 33 -22.51 30.25 -18.43
N THR A 34 -23.34 29.60 -19.24
CA THR A 34 -23.11 29.45 -20.68
C THR A 34 -24.36 29.92 -21.41
N SER A 35 -24.29 31.13 -21.96
CA SER A 35 -25.28 31.67 -22.89
C SER A 35 -25.25 30.94 -24.24
N PRO A 36 -26.36 30.94 -25.00
CA PRO A 36 -26.55 30.11 -26.19
C PRO A 36 -26.24 30.84 -27.50
N THR A 37 -25.88 30.11 -28.55
CA THR A 37 -25.87 30.59 -29.95
C THR A 37 -26.09 29.36 -30.86
N PRO A 38 -26.59 29.49 -32.11
CA PRO A 38 -27.93 29.08 -32.50
C PRO A 38 -27.93 27.88 -33.47
N ALA A 39 -29.15 27.39 -33.76
CA ALA A 39 -29.44 26.37 -34.75
C ALA A 39 -28.99 26.75 -36.17
N PRO A 40 -28.87 25.74 -37.05
CA PRO A 40 -29.57 25.88 -38.33
C PRO A 40 -30.38 24.62 -38.73
N ASP A 41 -31.61 24.93 -39.14
CA ASP A 41 -32.33 24.46 -40.32
C ASP A 41 -32.45 22.96 -40.65
N THR A 42 -33.69 22.51 -40.43
CA THR A 42 -34.42 21.51 -41.20
C THR A 42 -34.27 21.67 -42.72
N THR A 43 -33.94 20.58 -43.41
CA THR A 43 -34.52 20.31 -44.74
C THR A 43 -35.05 18.87 -44.82
N THR A 44 -36.34 18.84 -45.11
CA THR A 44 -37.20 17.71 -45.40
C THR A 44 -36.88 17.15 -46.79
N ARG A 45 -36.73 15.83 -46.94
CA ARG A 45 -37.01 15.17 -48.22
C ARG A 45 -37.59 13.77 -48.03
N ALA A 46 -38.91 13.71 -48.14
CA ALA A 46 -39.66 12.49 -48.39
C ALA A 46 -39.52 12.06 -49.87
N GLY A 47 -39.52 10.75 -50.13
CA GLY A 47 -39.67 10.25 -51.50
C GLY A 47 -39.43 8.75 -51.72
N ARG A 48 -40.54 7.99 -51.66
CA ARG A 48 -40.91 6.82 -52.49
C ARG A 48 -40.43 5.39 -52.17
N ARG A 49 -41.42 4.62 -51.65
CA ARG A 49 -41.93 3.28 -52.04
C ARG A 49 -41.34 2.58 -53.28
N ALA A 50 -41.05 1.28 -53.13
CA ALA A 50 -41.70 0.11 -53.77
C ALA A 50 -40.94 -1.18 -53.33
N ASP A 51 -41.57 -2.10 -52.59
CA ASP A 51 -42.11 -3.39 -53.08
C ASP A 51 -41.18 -4.15 -54.06
N ASP A 52 -40.64 -5.33 -53.66
CA ASP A 52 -41.23 -6.61 -54.10
C ASP A 52 -40.57 -7.87 -53.45
N ARG A 53 -41.47 -8.75 -52.98
CA ARG A 53 -41.55 -10.23 -53.09
C ARG A 53 -40.36 -11.19 -52.84
N ARG A 54 -40.67 -12.11 -51.92
CA ARG A 54 -40.68 -13.61 -52.03
C ARG A 54 -39.43 -14.33 -52.55
N ARG A 55 -38.89 -15.24 -51.73
CA ARG A 55 -39.18 -16.70 -51.85
C ARG A 55 -38.67 -17.50 -50.65
N ALA A 56 -39.51 -18.41 -50.22
CA ALA A 56 -39.21 -19.53 -49.33
C ALA A 56 -38.85 -20.77 -50.16
N SER A 57 -38.00 -21.64 -49.59
CA SER A 57 -38.03 -23.11 -49.74
C SER A 57 -36.94 -23.69 -48.82
N THR A 58 -37.23 -24.37 -47.70
CA THR A 58 -37.83 -25.72 -47.52
C THR A 58 -36.79 -26.85 -47.57
N ALA A 59 -36.58 -27.41 -46.37
CA ALA A 59 -36.48 -28.83 -45.98
C ALA A 59 -35.51 -29.81 -46.65
N GLY A 60 -34.89 -30.60 -45.77
CA GLY A 60 -35.00 -32.07 -45.82
C GLY A 60 -33.69 -32.82 -46.09
N SER A 61 -33.18 -33.55 -45.10
CA SER A 61 -33.33 -35.01 -45.06
C SER A 61 -32.45 -35.61 -43.97
N THR A 62 -33.09 -36.47 -43.18
CA THR A 62 -32.54 -37.50 -42.30
C THR A 62 -31.71 -38.54 -43.05
N ASP A 63 -30.70 -39.12 -42.40
CA ASP A 63 -30.57 -40.58 -42.39
C ASP A 63 -29.85 -41.13 -41.14
N THR A 64 -30.56 -42.05 -40.48
CA THR A 64 -30.13 -43.21 -39.70
C THR A 64 -29.05 -44.02 -40.44
N GLY A 65 -28.14 -44.81 -39.86
CA GLY A 65 -27.87 -45.35 -38.54
C GLY A 65 -26.95 -46.55 -38.80
N ASP A 66 -25.96 -46.84 -37.95
CA ASP A 66 -25.42 -48.21 -37.90
C ASP A 66 -24.75 -48.52 -36.57
N ALA A 67 -24.94 -49.77 -36.15
CA ALA A 67 -24.53 -50.35 -34.89
C ALA A 67 -23.21 -51.12 -35.03
N GLY A 68 -22.36 -51.08 -34.00
CA GLY A 68 -21.16 -51.91 -33.94
C GLY A 68 -20.30 -51.68 -32.70
N SER A 69 -20.63 -52.36 -31.60
CA SER A 69 -19.69 -52.69 -30.50
C SER A 69 -19.02 -54.05 -30.79
N PRO A 70 -18.00 -54.52 -30.05
CA PRO A 70 -17.05 -53.84 -29.15
C PRO A 70 -15.57 -54.24 -29.45
N SER A 71 -14.59 -53.56 -28.85
CA SER A 71 -13.29 -54.18 -28.58
C SER A 71 -12.65 -53.59 -27.33
N ASP A 72 -12.51 -54.47 -26.35
CA ASP A 72 -11.67 -54.36 -25.16
C ASP A 72 -10.21 -54.08 -25.54
N ALA A 73 -9.60 -53.08 -24.90
CA ALA A 73 -8.16 -53.08 -24.65
C ALA A 73 -7.87 -52.33 -23.35
N ALA A 74 -7.30 -53.10 -22.42
CA ALA A 74 -6.93 -52.73 -21.07
C ALA A 74 -6.01 -51.49 -21.01
N VAL A 75 -6.32 -50.55 -20.10
CA VAL A 75 -5.37 -49.54 -19.63
C VAL A 75 -5.45 -49.41 -18.11
N ARG A 76 -4.37 -49.83 -17.45
CA ARG A 76 -3.96 -49.50 -16.08
C ARG A 76 -2.46 -49.81 -15.98
N PRO A 77 -1.70 -49.24 -15.04
CA PRO A 77 -1.51 -47.80 -14.77
C PRO A 77 0.01 -47.48 -14.66
N THR A 78 0.48 -46.29 -15.06
CA THR A 78 1.84 -45.86 -14.73
C THR A 78 1.82 -44.77 -13.66
N THR A 79 2.15 -45.21 -12.45
CA THR A 79 2.59 -44.46 -11.30
C THR A 79 3.71 -43.47 -11.65
N SER A 80 3.55 -42.21 -11.28
CA SER A 80 4.63 -41.21 -11.29
C SER A 80 4.80 -40.65 -9.87
N ARG A 81 5.85 -41.09 -9.18
CA ARG A 81 6.44 -40.46 -7.98
C ARG A 81 7.94 -40.28 -8.25
N PRO A 82 8.65 -39.44 -7.48
CA PRO A 82 9.41 -38.32 -8.01
C PRO A 82 10.92 -38.59 -8.02
N ALA A 83 11.62 -38.08 -9.03
CA ALA A 83 13.08 -38.16 -9.09
C ALA A 83 13.72 -36.93 -8.44
N THR A 84 14.30 -37.15 -7.28
CA THR A 84 15.45 -36.43 -6.71
C THR A 84 16.60 -36.31 -7.70
N ALA A 85 17.25 -35.15 -7.77
CA ALA A 85 18.56 -35.00 -8.41
C ALA A 85 19.52 -34.28 -7.47
N ARG A 86 20.53 -35.02 -7.01
CA ARG A 86 21.72 -34.54 -6.31
C ARG A 86 22.93 -35.16 -7.02
N THR A 87 23.88 -34.32 -7.39
CA THR A 87 25.33 -34.58 -7.62
C THR A 87 25.79 -35.69 -8.56
N GLY A 88 26.73 -35.35 -9.46
CA GLY A 88 27.82 -36.26 -9.85
C GLY A 88 28.24 -36.24 -11.31
N SER A 89 29.35 -35.55 -11.59
CA SER A 89 30.49 -35.97 -12.42
C SER A 89 30.32 -36.97 -13.59
N GLY A 90 30.90 -36.63 -14.75
CA GLY A 90 31.41 -37.65 -15.68
C GLY A 90 31.51 -37.27 -17.15
N ARG A 91 32.71 -36.82 -17.57
CA ARG A 91 33.18 -36.60 -18.95
C ARG A 91 33.32 -37.94 -19.72
N PRO A 92 33.43 -37.99 -21.07
CA PRO A 92 34.75 -37.91 -21.78
C PRO A 92 34.69 -37.15 -23.14
N ALA A 93 35.66 -36.28 -23.50
CA ALA A 93 36.91 -36.50 -24.28
C ALA A 93 36.71 -36.44 -25.83
N GLY A 94 37.53 -35.80 -26.68
CA GLY A 94 38.85 -35.14 -26.59
C GLY A 94 38.98 -34.06 -27.69
N LYS A 95 40.12 -33.43 -28.05
CA LYS A 95 41.58 -33.58 -27.85
C LYS A 95 42.20 -32.16 -27.97
N ARG A 96 43.04 -31.72 -27.00
CA ARG A 96 44.52 -31.50 -27.06
C ARG A 96 45.00 -30.48 -28.11
N ARG A 97 45.78 -29.43 -27.79
CA ARG A 97 47.10 -29.42 -27.09
C ARG A 97 47.49 -28.00 -26.57
N PRO A 98 48.45 -27.87 -25.63
CA PRO A 98 48.81 -26.64 -24.89
C PRO A 98 50.25 -26.16 -25.17
N VAL A 99 50.66 -24.97 -24.68
CA VAL A 99 52.08 -24.67 -24.34
C VAL A 99 52.19 -23.65 -23.20
N THR A 100 52.95 -24.02 -22.17
CA THR A 100 53.66 -23.17 -21.22
C THR A 100 55.17 -23.43 -21.33
N GLY A 101 55.97 -22.36 -21.28
CA GLY A 101 57.31 -22.30 -20.67
C GLY A 101 58.51 -22.93 -21.40
N ARG A 102 59.50 -22.10 -21.76
CA ARG A 102 60.92 -22.49 -21.73
C ARG A 102 61.86 -21.27 -21.66
N ARG A 103 62.85 -21.35 -20.77
CA ARG A 103 64.03 -20.47 -20.65
C ARG A 103 65.30 -21.34 -20.86
N LEU A 104 66.37 -20.68 -21.32
CA LEU A 104 67.82 -21.01 -21.29
C LEU A 104 68.51 -21.61 -22.55
N ASP A 105 69.45 -20.78 -23.04
CA ASP A 105 70.86 -20.98 -23.46
C ASP A 105 71.26 -21.76 -24.73
N ARG A 106 72.00 -21.08 -25.65
CA ARG A 106 73.50 -21.11 -25.75
C ARG A 106 74.03 -20.84 -27.17
N ALA A 107 74.91 -19.83 -27.33
CA ALA A 107 76.24 -19.86 -28.00
C ALA A 107 76.63 -18.48 -28.58
N GLY A 108 77.79 -17.94 -28.14
CA GLY A 108 78.34 -16.61 -28.50
C GLY A 108 79.04 -16.55 -29.88
N PRO A 109 79.79 -15.47 -30.19
CA PRO A 109 81.06 -15.22 -29.48
C PRO A 109 81.39 -13.74 -29.19
N THR A 110 82.43 -13.60 -28.35
CA THR A 110 83.15 -12.39 -27.95
C THR A 110 84.17 -11.92 -29.00
N THR A 111 84.77 -10.75 -28.69
CA THR A 111 86.08 -10.20 -29.08
C THR A 111 86.21 -9.32 -30.34
N ARG A 112 86.47 -8.02 -30.04
CA ARG A 112 87.71 -7.28 -30.35
C ARG A 112 87.78 -6.47 -31.67
N ALA A 113 88.09 -5.18 -31.46
CA ALA A 113 88.85 -4.24 -32.29
C ALA A 113 88.45 -4.07 -33.77
N ASP A 114 88.19 -2.83 -34.20
CA ASP A 114 89.30 -1.94 -34.56
C ASP A 114 88.82 -0.50 -34.79
N ASP A 115 89.71 0.42 -34.42
CA ASP A 115 89.76 1.80 -34.86
C ASP A 115 89.88 1.87 -36.39
N THR A 116 89.34 2.92 -37.01
CA THR A 116 90.03 3.71 -38.05
C THR A 116 89.19 4.94 -38.42
N SER A 117 89.64 6.07 -37.89
CA SER A 117 89.89 7.35 -38.58
C SER A 117 88.74 8.03 -39.35
N ALA A 118 88.37 9.21 -38.85
CA ALA A 118 88.09 10.37 -39.70
C ALA A 118 88.92 11.57 -39.19
N PRO A 119 89.43 12.43 -40.08
CA PRO A 119 90.72 13.08 -39.92
C PRO A 119 90.68 14.41 -39.14
N ALA A 120 91.83 14.77 -38.58
CA ALA A 120 92.14 16.09 -38.07
C ALA A 120 92.81 16.95 -39.15
N ALA A 121 92.34 18.19 -39.33
CA ALA A 121 93.16 19.35 -39.66
C ALA A 121 92.38 20.65 -39.35
N GLU A 122 93.02 21.49 -38.53
CA GLU A 122 92.67 22.81 -38.01
C GLU A 122 92.63 23.93 -39.10
N PRO A 123 92.63 25.25 -38.77
CA PRO A 123 91.83 26.02 -37.81
C PRO A 123 91.24 27.29 -38.48
N THR A 124 90.16 27.86 -37.93
CA THR A 124 89.95 29.32 -38.06
C THR A 124 89.07 29.86 -36.92
N ASP A 125 89.74 30.64 -36.08
CA ASP A 125 89.36 31.83 -35.31
C ASP A 125 87.87 32.17 -35.05
N GLY A 126 87.55 32.47 -33.79
CA GLY A 126 86.27 33.10 -33.40
C GLY A 126 85.96 33.07 -31.90
N ARG A 127 86.31 34.14 -31.19
CA ARG A 127 86.03 34.45 -29.77
C ARG A 127 84.52 34.37 -29.36
N THR A 128 84.23 33.67 -28.24
CA THR A 128 83.18 33.86 -27.15
C THR A 128 81.67 34.10 -27.50
N PRO A 129 80.65 33.97 -26.59
CA PRO A 129 80.53 33.37 -25.24
C PRO A 129 79.31 32.41 -25.05
N VAL A 130 79.49 31.16 -24.58
CA VAL A 130 78.38 30.17 -24.44
C VAL A 130 77.62 30.24 -23.09
N ASN A 131 78.07 31.05 -22.12
CA ASN A 131 77.48 31.10 -20.77
C ASN A 131 76.19 31.94 -20.64
N ARG A 132 75.81 32.75 -21.64
CA ARG A 132 74.56 33.54 -21.59
C ARG A 132 73.32 32.73 -21.93
N ARG A 133 73.40 31.80 -22.89
CA ARG A 133 72.23 31.00 -23.35
C ARG A 133 71.73 30.00 -22.31
N ARG A 134 72.63 29.39 -21.52
CA ARG A 134 72.22 28.51 -20.40
C ARG A 134 71.57 29.28 -19.26
N ARG A 135 72.04 30.50 -18.95
CA ARG A 135 71.44 31.34 -17.91
C ARG A 135 70.06 31.85 -18.32
N THR A 136 69.85 32.23 -19.59
CA THR A 136 68.52 32.64 -20.05
C THR A 136 67.51 31.49 -20.07
N VAL A 137 67.93 30.27 -20.44
CA VAL A 137 67.03 29.10 -20.40
C VAL A 137 66.66 28.73 -18.96
N LEU A 138 67.61 28.75 -18.01
CA LEU A 138 67.33 28.51 -16.59
C LEU A 138 66.47 29.61 -15.97
N LEU A 139 66.66 30.87 -16.36
CA LEU A 139 65.81 31.98 -15.93
C LEU A 139 64.38 31.87 -16.49
N LEU A 140 64.23 31.46 -17.75
CA LEU A 140 62.92 31.19 -18.35
C LEU A 140 62.20 30.05 -17.64
N LEU A 141 62.89 28.93 -17.38
CA LEU A 141 62.34 27.77 -16.66
C LEU A 141 61.93 28.13 -15.23
N ALA A 142 62.79 28.86 -14.50
CA ALA A 142 62.49 29.35 -13.16
C ALA A 142 61.31 30.31 -13.17
N LEU A 143 61.21 31.20 -14.17
CA LEU A 143 60.08 32.12 -14.32
C LEU A 143 58.77 31.35 -14.57
N THR A 144 58.76 30.35 -15.47
CA THR A 144 57.58 29.49 -15.67
C THR A 144 57.21 28.67 -14.44
N ALA A 145 58.19 28.19 -13.68
CA ALA A 145 57.92 27.44 -12.45
C ALA A 145 57.30 28.35 -11.38
N VAL A 146 57.81 29.57 -11.24
CA VAL A 146 57.28 30.57 -10.29
C VAL A 146 55.89 31.06 -10.72
N THR A 147 55.64 31.31 -12.01
CA THR A 147 54.30 31.69 -12.48
C THR A 147 53.30 30.54 -12.39
N SER A 148 53.73 29.30 -12.64
CA SER A 148 52.87 28.12 -12.46
C SER A 148 52.55 27.89 -10.98
N ALA A 149 53.53 28.02 -10.09
CA ALA A 149 53.30 27.93 -8.65
C ALA A 149 52.39 29.05 -8.14
N ALA A 150 52.59 30.29 -8.61
CA ALA A 150 51.74 31.42 -8.26
C ALA A 150 50.29 31.24 -8.77
N ALA A 151 50.10 30.75 -10.00
CA ALA A 151 48.78 30.45 -10.55
C ALA A 151 48.07 29.31 -9.81
N LEU A 152 48.83 28.32 -9.35
CA LEU A 152 48.29 27.18 -8.58
C LEU A 152 47.94 27.60 -7.14
N VAL A 153 48.72 28.49 -6.53
CA VAL A 153 48.41 29.10 -5.23
C VAL A 153 47.21 30.05 -5.32
N LEU A 154 47.11 30.86 -6.38
CA LEU A 154 45.95 31.72 -6.64
C LEU A 154 44.68 30.90 -6.94
N GLY A 155 44.81 29.80 -7.68
CA GLY A 155 43.71 28.85 -7.94
C GLY A 155 43.25 28.10 -6.69
N LEU A 156 44.18 27.70 -5.81
CA LEU A 156 43.88 27.06 -4.52
C LEU A 156 43.24 28.03 -3.52
N LEU A 157 43.66 29.30 -3.51
CA LEU A 157 43.04 30.35 -2.69
C LEU A 157 41.64 30.75 -3.20
N SER A 158 41.42 30.69 -4.51
CA SER A 158 40.10 30.86 -5.15
C SER A 158 39.16 29.68 -4.91
N TRP A 159 39.68 28.52 -4.49
CA TRP A 159 38.92 27.33 -4.09
C TRP A 159 38.70 27.25 -2.57
N ALA A 160 39.03 28.31 -1.83
CA ALA A 160 38.60 28.43 -0.45
C ALA A 160 37.05 28.46 -0.45
N PRO A 161 36.37 27.47 0.13
CA PRO A 161 34.92 27.54 0.30
C PRO A 161 34.60 28.83 1.03
N ASP A 162 33.55 29.55 0.59
CA ASP A 162 33.06 30.69 1.35
C ASP A 162 32.92 30.28 2.82
N PRO A 163 33.41 31.11 3.77
CA PRO A 163 33.29 30.80 5.17
C PRO A 163 31.81 30.53 5.48
N PRO A 164 31.48 29.44 6.20
CA PRO A 164 30.10 29.07 6.43
C PRO A 164 29.37 30.24 7.08
N GLU A 165 28.33 30.72 6.41
CA GLU A 165 27.53 31.84 6.91
C GLU A 165 27.02 31.49 8.32
N PRO A 166 27.20 32.39 9.30
CA PRO A 166 26.85 32.08 10.67
C PRO A 166 25.33 31.86 10.81
N SER A 167 24.94 30.98 11.74
CA SER A 167 23.53 30.76 12.04
C SER A 167 22.85 32.08 12.42
N ARG A 168 21.70 32.38 11.82
CA ARG A 168 21.01 33.67 11.99
C ARG A 168 19.49 33.50 12.14
N PRO A 169 18.77 34.51 12.66
CA PRO A 169 17.31 34.53 12.62
C PRO A 169 16.78 34.37 11.19
N LEU A 170 15.58 33.79 11.07
CA LEU A 170 14.90 33.69 9.78
C LEU A 170 14.50 35.07 9.27
N THR A 171 14.75 35.32 7.98
CA THR A 171 14.08 36.40 7.24
C THR A 171 12.58 36.12 7.12
N LEU A 172 11.80 37.13 6.77
CA LEU A 172 10.37 36.97 6.50
C LEU A 172 10.11 35.90 5.44
N ALA A 173 10.83 35.96 4.31
CA ALA A 173 10.69 35.01 3.22
C ALA A 173 11.06 33.57 3.65
N GLU A 174 12.12 33.37 4.44
CA GLU A 174 12.46 32.05 4.99
C GLU A 174 11.39 31.54 5.97
N GLY A 175 10.85 32.42 6.80
CA GLY A 175 9.75 32.12 7.72
C GLY A 175 8.47 31.72 6.98
N GLU A 176 8.14 32.40 5.89
CA GLU A 176 6.99 32.09 5.03
C GLU A 176 7.20 30.76 4.28
N ARG A 177 8.41 30.49 3.78
CA ARG A 177 8.73 29.18 3.19
C ARG A 177 8.55 28.06 4.20
N LEU A 178 9.07 28.23 5.42
CA LEU A 178 8.90 27.23 6.49
C LEU A 178 7.41 27.02 6.83
N ALA A 179 6.62 28.08 6.89
CA ALA A 179 5.19 28.01 7.15
C ALA A 179 4.40 27.31 6.02
N ALA A 180 4.88 27.39 4.78
CA ALA A 180 4.22 26.81 3.61
C ALA A 180 4.52 25.31 3.40
N VAL A 181 5.46 24.71 4.15
CA VAL A 181 5.92 23.32 3.93
C VAL A 181 4.78 22.30 3.88
N ARG A 182 3.89 22.32 4.88
CA ARG A 182 2.83 21.31 5.00
C ARG A 182 1.77 21.44 3.89
N VAL A 183 1.45 22.67 3.48
CA VAL A 183 0.56 22.91 2.34
C VAL A 183 1.23 22.48 1.03
N THR A 184 2.52 22.75 0.89
CA THR A 184 3.29 22.35 -0.30
C THR A 184 3.34 20.84 -0.45
N ASN A 185 3.52 20.11 0.65
CA ASN A 185 3.41 18.64 0.66
C ASN A 185 2.02 18.17 0.23
N LEU A 186 0.96 18.76 0.78
CA LEU A 186 -0.40 18.41 0.39
C LEU A 186 -0.67 18.67 -1.09
N ARG A 187 -0.17 19.79 -1.64
CA ARG A 187 -0.28 20.15 -3.07
C ARG A 187 0.54 19.25 -3.98
N ASP A 188 1.70 18.80 -3.53
CA ASP A 188 2.53 17.84 -4.25
C ASP A 188 1.91 16.43 -4.29
N LEU A 189 0.87 16.20 -3.48
CA LEU A 189 0.05 14.99 -3.31
C LEU A 189 0.83 13.78 -2.77
N ARG A 190 1.96 13.43 -3.40
CA ARG A 190 2.68 12.17 -3.16
C ARG A 190 4.19 12.36 -3.17
N SER A 191 4.90 11.50 -2.45
CA SER A 191 6.36 11.45 -2.46
C SER A 191 6.86 10.06 -2.05
N GLY A 192 7.99 9.65 -2.62
CA GLY A 192 8.81 8.57 -2.08
C GLY A 192 9.40 9.01 -0.75
N VAL A 193 9.55 8.08 0.18
CA VAL A 193 10.05 8.32 1.53
C VAL A 193 11.06 7.25 1.93
N ARG A 194 12.15 7.70 2.56
CA ARG A 194 13.08 6.85 3.31
C ARG A 194 13.19 7.41 4.72
N VAL A 195 12.97 6.57 5.72
CA VAL A 195 13.05 6.96 7.13
C VAL A 195 14.02 6.07 7.87
N THR A 196 14.80 6.67 8.75
CA THR A 196 15.56 5.96 9.78
C THR A 196 15.18 6.55 11.13
N ALA A 197 14.73 5.71 12.05
CA ALA A 197 14.26 6.14 13.37
C ALA A 197 14.85 5.25 14.46
N GLY A 198 15.26 5.87 15.56
CA GLY A 198 15.95 5.20 16.66
C GLY A 198 17.42 4.89 16.36
N VAL A 199 18.07 4.23 17.30
CA VAL A 199 19.50 3.88 17.25
C VAL A 199 19.69 2.40 17.59
N ASP A 200 20.83 1.85 17.17
CA ASP A 200 21.29 0.51 17.52
C ASP A 200 20.22 -0.58 17.32
N ALA A 201 19.97 -1.41 18.33
CA ALA A 201 19.02 -2.51 18.28
C ALA A 201 17.55 -2.04 18.15
N ALA A 202 17.24 -0.80 18.55
CA ALA A 202 15.91 -0.22 18.45
C ALA A 202 15.68 0.50 17.10
N ARG A 203 16.69 0.56 16.22
CA ARG A 203 16.60 1.24 14.92
C ARG A 203 15.58 0.55 14.03
N ILE A 204 14.62 1.33 13.53
CA ILE A 204 13.73 0.95 12.44
C ILE A 204 14.07 1.74 11.18
N GLU A 205 13.89 1.11 10.04
CA GLU A 205 14.02 1.72 8.72
C GLU A 205 12.74 1.52 7.96
N LEU A 206 12.31 2.56 7.24
CA LEU A 206 11.10 2.52 6.41
C LEU A 206 11.44 3.01 5.01
N VAL A 207 10.94 2.32 4.01
CA VAL A 207 11.04 2.73 2.60
C VAL A 207 9.68 2.58 1.93
N GLY A 208 9.28 3.55 1.12
CA GLY A 208 8.06 3.44 0.33
C GLY A 208 7.52 4.80 -0.04
N TRP A 209 6.21 4.99 0.12
CA TRP A 209 5.52 6.19 -0.36
C TRP A 209 4.48 6.70 0.63
N VAL A 210 4.24 8.01 0.52
CA VAL A 210 3.13 8.72 1.15
C VAL A 210 2.26 9.38 0.07
N ASP A 211 0.95 9.30 0.23
CA ASP A 211 -0.06 10.07 -0.50
C ASP A 211 -0.84 10.91 0.51
N TRP A 212 -0.44 12.17 0.66
CA TRP A 212 -1.05 13.13 1.59
C TRP A 212 -2.47 13.51 1.17
N SER A 213 -2.80 13.44 -0.12
CA SER A 213 -4.17 13.74 -0.59
C SER A 213 -5.19 12.72 -0.11
N ARG A 214 -4.73 11.52 0.25
CA ARG A 214 -5.56 10.40 0.72
C ARG A 214 -5.23 9.96 2.15
N SER A 215 -4.29 10.64 2.81
CA SER A 215 -3.72 10.21 4.09
C SER A 215 -3.30 8.74 4.08
N LEU A 216 -2.66 8.30 2.98
CA LEU A 216 -2.25 6.92 2.73
C LEU A 216 -0.74 6.78 2.83
N LEU A 217 -0.27 5.83 3.64
CA LEU A 217 1.11 5.35 3.64
C LEU A 217 1.17 3.95 3.04
N TYR A 218 2.21 3.67 2.26
CA TYR A 218 2.57 2.33 1.85
C TYR A 218 4.07 2.13 1.96
N LEU A 219 4.49 1.34 2.94
CA LEU A 219 5.89 1.25 3.37
C LEU A 219 6.29 -0.21 3.54
N ASP A 220 7.58 -0.48 3.36
CA ASP A 220 8.26 -1.67 3.85
C ASP A 220 9.02 -1.29 5.11
N VAL A 221 8.80 -2.05 6.18
CA VAL A 221 9.36 -1.81 7.51
C VAL A 221 10.44 -2.84 7.79
N GLY A 222 11.64 -2.35 8.07
CA GLY A 222 12.80 -3.15 8.42
C GLY A 222 13.62 -2.51 9.55
N GLY A 223 14.86 -2.95 9.66
CA GLY A 223 15.78 -2.62 10.73
C GLY A 223 15.79 -3.68 11.85
N PRO A 224 16.82 -3.65 12.70
CA PRO A 224 16.91 -4.55 13.86
C PRO A 224 15.74 -4.39 14.83
N GLY A 225 15.20 -3.17 14.99
CA GLY A 225 14.11 -2.85 15.90
C GLY A 225 12.70 -3.11 15.36
N ALA A 226 12.55 -3.58 14.11
CA ALA A 226 11.24 -3.78 13.50
C ALA A 226 10.41 -4.88 14.18
N GLY A 227 11.07 -5.91 14.73
CA GLY A 227 10.41 -7.02 15.42
C GLY A 227 9.27 -7.63 14.59
N ALA A 228 8.08 -7.71 15.22
CA ALA A 228 6.86 -8.27 14.61
C ALA A 228 6.22 -7.37 13.54
N GLU A 229 6.62 -6.09 13.46
CA GLU A 229 6.14 -5.12 12.47
C GLU A 229 6.89 -5.21 11.14
N ARG A 230 7.85 -6.13 11.03
CA ARG A 230 8.63 -6.32 9.82
C ARG A 230 7.76 -6.77 8.65
N GLY A 231 7.97 -6.11 7.50
CA GLY A 231 7.29 -6.39 6.25
C GLY A 231 6.49 -5.18 5.76
N LEU A 232 5.47 -5.45 4.95
CA LEU A 232 4.72 -4.38 4.31
C LEU A 232 3.65 -3.82 5.24
N VAL A 233 3.48 -2.51 5.24
CA VAL A 233 2.44 -1.81 5.98
C VAL A 233 1.70 -0.84 5.07
N GLN A 234 0.38 -0.78 5.22
CA GLN A 234 -0.43 0.31 4.68
C GLN A 234 -1.26 0.94 5.78
N ARG A 235 -1.35 2.27 5.75
CA ARG A 235 -2.16 3.03 6.71
C ARG A 235 -3.01 4.04 5.97
N VAL A 236 -4.31 4.05 6.24
CA VAL A 236 -5.23 5.11 5.79
C VAL A 236 -5.90 5.70 7.02
N GLY A 237 -5.61 6.98 7.29
CA GLY A 237 -6.09 7.63 8.52
C GLY A 237 -5.62 6.88 9.78
N ALA A 238 -6.55 6.37 10.58
CA ALA A 238 -6.26 5.60 11.79
C ALA A 238 -6.12 4.08 11.54
N VAL A 239 -6.56 3.58 10.38
CA VAL A 239 -6.59 2.14 10.09
C VAL A 239 -5.24 1.71 9.56
N LEU A 240 -4.61 0.76 10.25
CA LEU A 240 -3.33 0.16 9.88
C LEU A 240 -3.51 -1.30 9.52
N VAL A 241 -3.02 -1.69 8.36
CA VAL A 241 -2.90 -3.09 7.96
C VAL A 241 -1.44 -3.43 7.72
N VAL A 242 -1.06 -4.65 8.12
CA VAL A 242 0.28 -5.18 7.93
C VAL A 242 0.21 -6.48 7.14
N ARG A 243 1.26 -6.75 6.36
CA ARG A 243 1.53 -8.03 5.74
C ARG A 243 2.88 -8.50 6.26
N PRO A 244 2.90 -9.27 7.36
CA PRO A 244 4.13 -9.66 8.02
C PRO A 244 5.00 -10.51 7.12
N ASP A 245 6.31 -10.24 7.17
CA ASP A 245 7.32 -11.07 6.55
C ASP A 245 8.49 -11.28 7.53
N PRO A 246 8.36 -12.22 8.48
CA PRO A 246 9.40 -12.47 9.47
C PRO A 246 10.69 -13.03 8.85
N ALA A 247 10.63 -13.57 7.63
CA ALA A 247 11.78 -14.07 6.89
C ALA A 247 12.48 -12.99 6.06
N ALA A 248 11.90 -11.80 5.94
CA ALA A 248 12.49 -10.71 5.17
C ALA A 248 13.83 -10.25 5.77
N VAL A 249 14.76 -9.91 4.87
CA VAL A 249 16.03 -9.30 5.22
C VAL A 249 15.78 -8.02 6.01
N PRO A 250 16.57 -7.70 7.05
CA PRO A 250 16.35 -6.48 7.84
C PRO A 250 16.42 -5.18 7.04
N THR A 251 16.98 -5.17 5.83
CA THR A 251 17.05 -3.95 5.02
C THR A 251 15.76 -3.79 4.22
N PRO A 252 14.96 -2.73 4.49
CA PRO A 252 13.73 -2.51 3.74
C PRO A 252 14.03 -2.10 2.29
N ALA A 253 13.15 -2.53 1.38
CA ALA A 253 13.17 -2.19 -0.03
C ALA A 253 11.95 -1.35 -0.41
N ALA A 254 11.95 -0.78 -1.61
CA ALA A 254 10.74 -0.17 -2.14
C ALA A 254 9.64 -1.24 -2.25
N PRO A 255 8.44 -1.03 -1.68
CA PRO A 255 7.34 -1.97 -1.81
C PRO A 255 6.95 -2.20 -3.27
N PRO A 256 6.33 -3.34 -3.65
CA PRO A 256 5.82 -3.52 -5.00
C PRO A 256 4.68 -2.54 -5.29
N LEU A 257 4.71 -1.84 -6.43
CA LEU A 257 3.70 -0.82 -6.79
C LEU A 257 2.26 -1.34 -6.75
N VAL A 258 2.06 -2.60 -7.14
CA VAL A 258 0.81 -3.32 -6.93
C VAL A 258 0.97 -4.14 -5.65
N PRO A 259 0.25 -3.80 -4.57
CA PRO A 259 0.34 -4.55 -3.34
C PRO A 259 -0.05 -6.01 -3.56
N PRO A 260 0.62 -6.97 -2.90
CA PRO A 260 0.16 -8.36 -2.88
C PRO A 260 -1.27 -8.44 -2.37
N THR A 261 -2.07 -9.37 -2.86
CA THR A 261 -3.48 -9.51 -2.46
C THR A 261 -3.67 -10.38 -1.22
N ASP A 262 -2.59 -11.02 -0.74
CA ASP A 262 -2.62 -12.02 0.32
C ASP A 262 -2.07 -11.51 1.66
N ARG A 263 -2.48 -12.17 2.75
CA ARG A 263 -1.88 -12.08 4.10
C ARG A 263 -1.93 -10.70 4.77
N TRP A 264 -2.66 -9.74 4.20
CA TRP A 264 -2.96 -8.49 4.91
C TRP A 264 -3.86 -8.77 6.11
N ARG A 265 -3.52 -8.14 7.23
CA ARG A 265 -4.27 -8.22 8.48
C ARG A 265 -4.38 -6.84 9.10
N LEU A 266 -5.54 -6.55 9.66
CA LEU A 266 -5.73 -5.35 10.48
C LEU A 266 -4.89 -5.50 11.74
N HIS A 267 -4.20 -4.43 12.10
CA HIS A 267 -3.18 -4.47 13.13
C HIS A 267 -3.26 -3.28 14.06
N ARG A 268 -2.99 -3.53 15.34
CA ARG A 268 -2.77 -2.47 16.34
C ARG A 268 -1.30 -2.47 16.70
N LEU A 269 -0.66 -1.32 16.51
CA LEU A 269 0.70 -1.14 17.01
C LEU A 269 0.71 -1.24 18.53
N ALA A 270 1.61 -2.06 19.06
CA ALA A 270 1.76 -2.17 20.51
C ALA A 270 2.15 -0.81 21.11
N PRO A 271 1.61 -0.45 22.30
CA PRO A 271 2.02 0.76 22.98
C PRO A 271 3.53 0.82 23.19
N GLY A 272 4.13 1.99 22.97
CA GLY A 272 5.59 2.17 23.09
C GLY A 272 6.41 1.70 21.90
N THR A 273 5.80 1.15 20.83
CA THR A 273 6.52 0.89 19.58
C THR A 273 6.95 2.19 18.91
N SER A 274 8.17 2.21 18.37
CA SER A 274 8.73 3.39 17.69
C SER A 274 8.02 3.71 16.37
N LEU A 275 7.30 2.75 15.80
CA LEU A 275 6.64 2.88 14.51
C LEU A 275 5.46 3.87 14.54
N ALA A 276 4.61 3.83 15.57
CA ALA A 276 3.40 4.67 15.60
C ALA A 276 3.71 6.18 15.50
N PRO A 277 4.62 6.76 16.33
CA PRO A 277 4.97 8.17 16.23
C PRO A 277 5.59 8.55 14.88
N VAL A 278 6.32 7.62 14.24
CA VAL A 278 6.92 7.85 12.92
C VAL A 278 5.87 7.91 11.82
N LEU A 279 4.88 7.01 11.85
CA LEU A 279 3.76 7.06 10.89
C LEU A 279 2.92 8.34 11.08
N ASP A 280 2.68 8.74 12.33
CA ASP A 280 1.97 9.98 12.65
C ASP A 280 2.76 11.22 12.17
N LEU A 281 4.09 11.22 12.34
CA LEU A 281 4.96 12.26 11.80
C LEU A 281 4.77 12.39 10.28
N LEU A 282 4.87 11.30 9.53
CA LEU A 282 4.77 11.32 8.06
C LEU A 282 3.44 11.88 7.54
N LEU A 283 2.33 11.48 8.17
CA LEU A 283 1.00 12.01 7.86
C LEU A 283 0.86 13.48 8.29
N GLY A 284 1.45 13.84 9.43
CA GLY A 284 1.47 15.20 9.97
C GLY A 284 2.27 16.21 9.14
N LEU A 285 3.11 15.76 8.20
CA LEU A 285 3.83 16.61 7.26
C LEU A 285 2.93 17.29 6.21
N ALA A 286 1.61 17.09 6.24
CA ALA A 286 0.65 17.79 5.39
C ALA A 286 -0.41 18.57 6.18
N ALA A 287 -0.91 19.66 5.58
CA ALA A 287 -1.95 20.53 6.10
C ALA A 287 -2.73 21.18 4.97
N ASP A 288 -3.99 21.51 5.20
CA ASP A 288 -4.83 22.28 4.29
C ASP A 288 -4.53 23.80 4.33
N ARG A 289 -3.84 24.27 5.38
CA ARG A 289 -3.49 25.68 5.59
C ARG A 289 -2.03 25.86 6.00
N PRO A 290 -1.39 26.99 5.65
CA PRO A 290 -0.04 27.28 6.09
C PRO A 290 0.04 27.33 7.63
N ASP A 291 1.18 26.92 8.18
CA ASP A 291 1.46 27.12 9.61
C ASP A 291 1.66 28.62 9.90
N ALA A 292 1.68 29.01 11.18
CA ALA A 292 1.99 30.39 11.54
C ALA A 292 3.45 30.74 11.20
N THR A 293 3.66 31.90 10.56
CA THR A 293 5.00 32.39 10.17
C THR A 293 5.91 32.55 11.38
N ARG A 294 7.12 32.01 11.30
CA ARG A 294 8.12 32.00 12.39
C ARG A 294 9.30 32.93 12.13
N ALA A 295 9.03 34.11 11.57
CA ALA A 295 10.08 35.10 11.27
C ALA A 295 10.46 35.96 12.49
N ALA A 296 9.67 35.91 13.58
CA ALA A 296 9.98 36.66 14.79
C ALA A 296 11.21 36.07 15.52
N PRO A 297 12.10 36.90 16.09
CA PRO A 297 13.27 36.44 16.84
C PRO A 297 12.93 35.44 17.97
N ASP A 298 11.77 35.64 18.62
CA ASP A 298 11.32 34.81 19.75
C ASP A 298 10.70 33.47 19.33
N SER A 299 10.57 33.22 18.02
CA SER A 299 9.96 31.98 17.50
C SER A 299 10.83 30.73 17.70
N GLY A 300 12.11 30.91 18.02
CA GLY A 300 13.11 29.85 18.12
C GLY A 300 13.53 29.26 16.77
N ALA A 301 13.05 29.83 15.66
CA ALA A 301 13.41 29.40 14.32
C ALA A 301 14.65 30.15 13.80
N ARG A 302 15.55 29.43 13.14
CA ARG A 302 16.85 29.96 12.68
C ARG A 302 17.29 29.33 11.38
N TRP A 303 17.96 30.12 10.55
CA TRP A 303 18.67 29.63 9.38
C TRP A 303 20.02 29.09 9.85
N ILE A 304 20.41 27.92 9.36
CA ILE A 304 21.63 27.21 9.78
C ILE A 304 22.71 27.26 8.71
N ALA A 305 22.33 26.88 7.48
CA ALA A 305 23.26 26.68 6.38
C ALA A 305 22.52 26.61 5.04
N ARG A 306 23.26 26.73 3.94
CA ARG A 306 22.87 26.19 2.64
C ARG A 306 23.46 24.80 2.48
N ASP A 307 22.74 23.94 1.79
CA ASP A 307 23.15 22.58 1.46
C ASP A 307 22.72 22.26 0.02
N THR A 308 23.16 21.12 -0.50
CA THR A 308 22.75 20.61 -1.81
C THR A 308 22.23 19.19 -1.66
N VAL A 309 21.05 18.94 -2.21
CA VAL A 309 20.46 17.60 -2.34
C VAL A 309 20.39 17.23 -3.81
N ALA A 310 20.02 16.00 -4.13
CA ALA A 310 19.89 15.54 -5.52
C ALA A 310 18.97 16.43 -6.39
N ALA A 311 18.02 17.13 -5.77
CA ALA A 311 17.09 18.05 -6.43
C ALA A 311 17.61 19.48 -6.63
N GLY A 312 18.79 19.82 -6.09
CA GLY A 312 19.38 21.16 -6.19
C GLY A 312 19.72 21.81 -4.84
N PRO A 313 19.97 23.13 -4.82
CA PRO A 313 20.31 23.85 -3.59
C PRO A 313 19.10 23.97 -2.66
N VAL A 314 19.34 23.83 -1.36
CA VAL A 314 18.34 23.93 -0.29
C VAL A 314 18.87 24.75 0.88
N ASP A 315 17.96 25.40 1.59
CA ASP A 315 18.24 26.03 2.87
C ASP A 315 17.98 25.04 4.02
N VAL A 316 18.87 25.02 4.99
CA VAL A 316 18.75 24.26 6.23
C VAL A 316 18.20 25.18 7.30
N LEU A 317 16.93 25.02 7.64
CA LEU A 317 16.24 25.79 8.66
C LEU A 317 16.07 24.92 9.90
N GLN A 318 16.24 25.49 11.09
CA GLN A 318 15.93 24.83 12.35
C GLN A 318 14.72 25.50 12.99
N ALA A 319 13.73 24.71 13.39
CA ALA A 319 12.51 25.21 14.04
C ALA A 319 11.80 24.09 14.82
N PRO A 320 10.83 24.42 15.69
CA PRO A 320 10.03 23.40 16.36
C PRO A 320 9.19 22.62 15.35
N LEU A 321 8.96 21.33 15.63
CA LEU A 321 8.04 20.53 14.84
C LEU A 321 6.63 21.15 14.89
N PRO A 322 5.89 21.20 13.78
CA PRO A 322 4.51 21.68 13.77
C PRO A 322 3.66 20.94 14.82
N GLY A 323 2.81 21.66 15.55
CA GLY A 323 1.95 21.10 16.61
C GLY A 323 2.64 20.83 17.96
N THR A 324 3.96 21.02 18.07
CA THR A 324 4.64 21.01 19.38
C THR A 324 4.71 22.45 19.91
N PRO A 325 4.24 22.74 21.13
CA PRO A 325 4.39 24.07 21.71
C PRO A 325 5.87 24.43 21.80
N ALA A 326 6.23 25.66 21.43
CA ALA A 326 7.60 26.13 21.58
C ALA A 326 8.01 26.04 23.06
N PRO A 327 9.20 25.52 23.38
CA PRO A 327 9.69 25.54 24.76
C PRO A 327 9.79 27.01 25.21
N ARG A 328 9.13 27.36 26.31
CA ARG A 328 9.31 28.67 26.94
C ARG A 328 10.76 28.78 27.38
N ALA A 329 11.50 29.71 26.79
CA ALA A 329 12.82 30.09 27.28
C ALA A 329 12.68 30.49 28.76
N THR A 330 13.31 29.75 29.65
CA THR A 330 13.46 30.15 31.05
C THR A 330 14.62 31.16 31.10
N PRO A 331 14.39 32.42 31.47
CA PRO A 331 15.49 33.37 31.60
C PRO A 331 16.30 32.99 32.84
N GLY A 332 17.56 32.56 32.67
CA GLY A 332 18.44 32.33 33.83
C GLY A 332 19.57 31.30 33.71
N GLY A 333 19.83 30.69 32.55
CA GLY A 333 20.94 29.74 32.39
C GLY A 333 22.17 30.38 31.76
N THR A 334 23.21 30.65 32.56
CA THR A 334 24.49 31.22 32.14
C THR A 334 25.21 30.35 31.11
N SER A 335 25.77 30.99 30.08
CA SER A 335 26.54 30.41 28.99
C SER A 335 27.68 29.49 29.46
N GLY A 336 27.65 28.24 28.98
CA GLY A 336 28.75 27.27 29.04
C GLY A 336 29.06 26.73 27.63
N SER A 337 30.35 26.66 27.34
CA SER A 337 30.99 26.38 26.05
C SER A 337 30.60 25.03 25.39
N ALA A 338 30.47 25.08 24.06
CA ALA A 338 30.63 24.03 23.02
C ALA A 338 30.12 22.59 23.27
N SER A 339 29.20 22.16 22.39
CA SER A 339 28.78 20.77 22.10
C SER A 339 27.58 20.20 22.87
N ALA A 340 26.52 20.99 23.09
CA ALA A 340 25.19 20.47 23.36
C ALA A 340 24.26 20.83 22.19
N GLU A 341 23.89 19.85 21.36
CA GLU A 341 22.84 20.03 20.36
C GLU A 341 21.54 20.44 21.08
N PRO A 342 20.81 21.47 20.59
CA PRO A 342 19.56 21.89 21.24
C PRO A 342 18.52 20.77 21.07
N ASP A 343 18.24 20.10 22.18
CA ASP A 343 17.73 18.73 22.30
C ASP A 343 16.25 18.51 21.89
N GLY A 344 15.66 19.42 21.12
CA GLY A 344 14.23 19.33 20.73
C GLY A 344 13.82 20.13 19.50
N GLN A 345 14.77 20.62 18.70
CA GLN A 345 14.49 21.43 17.51
C GLN A 345 14.71 20.60 16.25
N ALA A 346 13.77 20.66 15.31
CA ALA A 346 13.84 19.94 14.05
C ALA A 346 14.61 20.75 13.01
N ARG A 347 15.37 20.08 12.14
CA ARG A 347 16.05 20.67 10.98
C ARG A 347 15.34 20.28 9.70
N PHE A 348 15.06 21.26 8.85
CA PHE A 348 14.31 21.16 7.61
C PHE A 348 15.23 21.59 6.45
N TRP A 349 15.34 20.75 5.43
CA TRP A 349 16.02 21.09 4.17
C TRP A 349 14.96 21.46 3.15
N LEU A 350 14.84 22.76 2.86
CA LEU A 350 13.79 23.33 2.02
C LEU A 350 14.38 23.94 0.75
N ASP A 351 13.74 23.71 -0.39
CA ASP A 351 14.04 24.50 -1.59
C ASP A 351 13.31 25.85 -1.58
N GLN A 352 13.51 26.63 -2.65
CA GLN A 352 12.88 27.95 -2.81
C GLN A 352 11.35 27.88 -2.92
N ASP A 353 10.80 26.74 -3.33
CA ASP A 353 9.36 26.50 -3.47
C ASP A 353 8.72 25.95 -2.17
N ALA A 354 9.45 25.98 -1.05
CA ALA A 354 9.04 25.41 0.24
C ALA A 354 8.83 23.89 0.22
N ARG A 355 9.42 23.15 -0.73
CA ARG A 355 9.38 21.69 -0.70
C ARG A 355 10.43 21.16 0.26
N LEU A 356 10.00 20.26 1.14
CA LEU A 356 10.85 19.55 2.08
C LEU A 356 11.60 18.39 1.40
N HIS A 357 12.93 18.39 1.44
CA HIS A 357 13.73 17.28 0.89
C HIS A 357 14.23 16.35 1.99
N LYS A 358 14.50 16.89 3.17
CA LYS A 358 14.96 16.14 4.34
C LYS A 358 14.45 16.79 5.62
N LEU A 359 14.12 15.97 6.60
CA LEU A 359 13.77 16.38 7.96
C LEU A 359 14.59 15.54 8.94
N VAL A 360 15.25 16.21 9.88
CA VAL A 360 15.93 15.57 11.01
C VAL A 360 15.30 16.09 12.28
N THR A 361 14.84 15.19 13.13
CA THR A 361 14.18 15.53 14.40
C THR A 361 14.45 14.46 15.45
N ARG A 362 13.97 14.68 16.68
CA ARG A 362 13.95 13.68 17.75
C ARG A 362 12.51 13.51 18.20
N LEU A 363 12.01 12.27 18.22
CA LEU A 363 10.66 11.96 18.67
C LEU A 363 10.69 11.35 20.08
N PRO A 364 9.78 11.76 21.00
CA PRO A 364 9.66 11.16 22.32
C PRO A 364 9.43 9.64 22.24
N GLY A 365 10.17 8.87 23.04
CA GLY A 365 10.07 7.40 23.05
C GLY A 365 10.68 6.69 21.84
N VAL A 366 11.14 7.43 20.81
CA VAL A 366 11.76 6.86 19.60
C VAL A 366 13.24 7.23 19.50
N GLY A 367 13.60 8.47 19.85
CA GLY A 367 14.94 9.00 19.64
C GLY A 367 15.08 9.73 18.30
N PRO A 368 16.27 9.76 17.68
CA PRO A 368 16.50 10.51 16.45
C PRO A 368 15.73 9.91 15.28
N VAL A 369 15.16 10.76 14.44
CA VAL A 369 14.42 10.41 13.23
C VAL A 369 14.93 11.25 12.08
N THR A 370 15.33 10.58 11.00
CA THR A 370 15.67 11.21 9.72
C THR A 370 14.67 10.76 8.68
N VAL A 371 14.00 11.71 8.02
CA VAL A 371 13.11 11.51 6.90
C VAL A 371 13.75 12.12 5.66
N VAL A 372 13.84 11.36 4.58
CA VAL A 372 14.28 11.83 3.26
C VAL A 372 13.11 11.64 2.29
N LEU A 373 12.77 12.69 1.56
CA LEU A 373 11.68 12.70 0.60
C LEU A 373 12.22 12.73 -0.82
N ASN A 374 11.86 11.72 -1.61
CA ASN A 374 12.14 11.72 -3.05
C ASN A 374 10.97 12.36 -3.80
N ARG A 375 11.15 13.62 -4.17
CA ARG A 375 10.14 14.44 -4.86
C ARG A 375 9.87 14.01 -6.31
N THR A 376 10.68 13.14 -6.90
CA THR A 376 10.47 12.64 -8.27
C THR A 376 9.70 11.31 -8.29
N ASP A 377 9.73 10.58 -7.19
CA ASP A 377 9.09 9.28 -7.04
C ASP A 377 7.66 9.46 -6.53
N ARG A 378 6.68 9.51 -7.45
CA ARG A 378 5.27 9.82 -7.16
C ARG A 378 4.29 8.82 -7.77
N PRO A 379 4.41 7.51 -7.50
CA PRO A 379 3.50 6.52 -8.07
C PRO A 379 2.07 6.73 -7.56
N THR A 380 1.10 6.24 -8.33
CA THR A 380 -0.27 6.14 -7.85
C THR A 380 -0.37 4.96 -6.90
N LEU A 381 -0.66 5.23 -5.64
CA LEU A 381 -0.81 4.20 -4.62
C LEU A 381 -2.20 3.58 -4.66
N HIS A 382 -2.24 2.26 -4.44
CA HIS A 382 -3.46 1.47 -4.38
C HIS A 382 -3.63 0.94 -2.94
N PRO A 383 -4.68 1.37 -2.22
CA PRO A 383 -5.06 0.71 -0.99
C PRO A 383 -5.33 -0.76 -1.25
N VAL A 384 -4.93 -1.62 -0.32
CA VAL A 384 -5.29 -3.04 -0.34
C VAL A 384 -6.80 -3.21 -0.12
N ASP A 385 -7.32 -4.40 -0.45
CA ASP A 385 -8.75 -4.69 -0.33
C ASP A 385 -9.29 -4.44 1.09
N ALA A 386 -8.50 -4.76 2.12
CA ALA A 386 -8.85 -4.50 3.52
C ALA A 386 -9.06 -3.00 3.84
N LEU A 387 -8.51 -2.09 3.03
CA LEU A 387 -8.68 -0.64 3.11
C LEU A 387 -9.67 -0.09 2.06
N GLY A 388 -10.43 -0.97 1.40
CA GLY A 388 -11.45 -0.61 0.41
C GLY A 388 -11.00 -0.66 -1.04
N GLY A 389 -9.76 -1.09 -1.29
CA GLY A 389 -9.20 -1.29 -2.62
C GLY A 389 -8.99 0.01 -3.40
N ARG A 390 -9.03 -0.09 -4.73
CA ARG A 390 -8.88 1.06 -5.62
C ARG A 390 -9.98 2.11 -5.36
N PRO A 391 -9.64 3.40 -5.29
CA PRO A 391 -10.67 4.43 -5.18
C PRO A 391 -11.50 4.50 -6.47
N GLY A 392 -12.75 4.90 -6.32
CA GLY A 392 -13.70 5.07 -7.41
C GLY A 392 -14.43 6.40 -7.30
N LEU A 393 -15.12 6.80 -8.38
CA LEU A 393 -16.02 7.95 -8.40
C LEU A 393 -17.46 7.43 -8.35
N PRO A 394 -18.13 7.50 -7.17
CA PRO A 394 -19.49 6.98 -7.05
C PRO A 394 -20.44 7.69 -8.02
N ARG A 395 -21.21 6.90 -8.77
CA ARG A 395 -22.27 7.40 -9.67
C ARG A 395 -23.53 6.55 -9.61
N ALA A 396 -24.64 7.10 -10.09
CA ALA A 396 -25.85 6.31 -10.29
C ALA A 396 -25.60 5.14 -11.24
N LEU A 397 -26.33 4.04 -11.04
CA LEU A 397 -26.34 2.92 -11.97
C LEU A 397 -27.00 3.33 -13.29
N THR A 398 -26.43 2.87 -14.39
CA THR A 398 -27.12 2.87 -15.68
C THR A 398 -28.26 1.84 -15.68
N ASP A 399 -29.18 1.93 -16.64
CA ASP A 399 -30.28 0.96 -16.75
C ASP A 399 -29.79 -0.48 -16.97
N ALA A 400 -28.68 -0.65 -17.69
CA ALA A 400 -28.09 -1.96 -17.91
C ALA A 400 -27.50 -2.54 -16.61
N GLU A 401 -26.78 -1.73 -15.83
CA GLU A 401 -26.25 -2.12 -14.53
C GLU A 401 -27.38 -2.41 -13.53
N ARG A 402 -28.45 -1.61 -13.53
CA ARG A 402 -29.64 -1.83 -12.71
C ARG A 402 -30.31 -3.17 -13.05
N ARG A 403 -30.54 -3.44 -14.34
CA ARG A 403 -31.10 -4.72 -14.79
C ARG A 403 -30.23 -5.92 -14.39
N ARG A 404 -28.90 -5.79 -14.47
CA ARG A 404 -27.99 -6.86 -13.99
C ARG A 404 -28.15 -7.10 -12.49
N LEU A 405 -28.20 -6.04 -11.69
CA LEU A 405 -28.40 -6.14 -10.25
C LEU A 405 -29.75 -6.80 -9.89
N ASP A 406 -30.83 -6.43 -10.59
CA ASP A 406 -32.17 -6.97 -10.37
C ASP A 406 -32.29 -8.45 -10.79
N GLN A 407 -31.57 -8.86 -11.83
CA GLN A 407 -31.54 -10.24 -12.32
C GLN A 407 -30.58 -11.16 -11.53
N LEU A 408 -29.76 -10.59 -10.64
CA LEU A 408 -28.74 -11.31 -9.88
C LEU A 408 -29.28 -12.57 -9.17
N PRO A 409 -30.43 -12.54 -8.47
CA PRO A 409 -30.92 -13.74 -7.77
C PRO A 409 -31.27 -14.89 -8.72
N ALA A 410 -31.86 -14.59 -9.88
CA ALA A 410 -32.20 -15.61 -10.87
C ALA A 410 -30.94 -16.23 -11.48
N ARG A 411 -29.92 -15.41 -11.78
CA ARG A 411 -28.62 -15.86 -12.32
C ARG A 411 -27.88 -16.77 -11.34
N LEU A 412 -27.83 -16.41 -10.06
CA LEU A 412 -27.15 -17.21 -9.04
C LEU A 412 -27.85 -18.54 -8.80
N ARG A 413 -29.20 -18.59 -8.79
CA ARG A 413 -29.94 -19.86 -8.72
C ARG A 413 -29.65 -20.78 -9.89
N ALA A 414 -29.55 -20.23 -11.11
CA ALA A 414 -29.22 -21.02 -12.29
C ALA A 414 -27.83 -21.68 -12.21
N LYS A 415 -26.88 -21.06 -11.50
CA LYS A 415 -25.54 -21.64 -11.24
C LYS A 415 -25.51 -22.66 -10.09
N SER A 416 -26.59 -22.78 -9.33
CA SER A 416 -26.78 -23.69 -8.17
C SER A 416 -25.88 -23.42 -6.97
N GLY A 417 -24.57 -23.28 -7.14
CA GLY A 417 -23.65 -23.05 -6.04
C GLY A 417 -22.25 -22.58 -6.42
N ALA A 418 -21.45 -22.31 -5.40
CA ALA A 418 -20.08 -21.84 -5.48
C ALA A 418 -19.25 -22.37 -4.31
N THR A 419 -17.94 -22.45 -4.52
CA THR A 419 -16.99 -22.43 -3.42
C THR A 419 -16.74 -21.00 -3.01
N LEU A 420 -16.46 -20.79 -1.73
CA LEU A 420 -16.17 -19.48 -1.19
C LEU A 420 -14.87 -19.48 -0.41
N THR A 421 -14.18 -18.34 -0.46
CA THR A 421 -13.12 -17.97 0.48
C THR A 421 -13.47 -16.65 1.12
N LEU A 422 -13.04 -16.43 2.35
CA LEU A 422 -13.34 -15.21 3.09
C LEU A 422 -12.12 -14.70 3.81
N THR A 423 -11.96 -13.38 3.80
CA THR A 423 -10.96 -12.61 4.53
C THR A 423 -11.69 -11.53 5.29
N ALA A 424 -11.70 -11.61 6.62
CA ALA A 424 -12.42 -10.65 7.45
C ALA A 424 -11.53 -10.09 8.57
N PRO A 425 -10.90 -8.92 8.35
CA PRO A 425 -10.29 -8.15 9.41
C PRO A 425 -11.40 -7.47 10.24
N VAL A 426 -11.93 -8.18 11.24
CA VAL A 426 -13.06 -7.70 12.05
C VAL A 426 -12.62 -6.97 13.32
N GLY A 427 -11.35 -7.11 13.69
CA GLY A 427 -10.70 -6.41 14.77
C GLY A 427 -9.18 -6.56 14.67
N THR A 428 -8.45 -5.76 15.44
CA THR A 428 -6.97 -5.76 15.42
C THR A 428 -6.38 -7.08 15.91
N ASP A 429 -7.11 -7.77 16.78
CA ASP A 429 -6.71 -9.05 17.38
C ASP A 429 -7.48 -10.24 16.77
N THR A 430 -8.43 -9.96 15.87
CA THR A 430 -9.32 -10.95 15.26
C THR A 430 -9.33 -10.76 13.76
N ASN A 431 -8.46 -11.52 13.09
CA ASN A 431 -8.35 -11.54 11.65
C ASN A 431 -8.75 -12.93 11.17
N LEU A 432 -9.88 -13.01 10.48
CA LEU A 432 -10.47 -14.28 10.11
C LEU A 432 -10.13 -14.64 8.66
N ARG A 433 -9.98 -15.95 8.44
CA ARG A 433 -9.91 -16.60 7.13
C ARG A 433 -10.97 -17.68 7.08
N ALA A 434 -11.61 -17.89 5.94
CA ALA A 434 -12.49 -19.04 5.82
C ALA A 434 -12.49 -19.64 4.41
N ALA A 435 -12.86 -20.91 4.34
CA ALA A 435 -13.12 -21.61 3.09
C ALA A 435 -14.37 -22.47 3.24
N GLY A 436 -15.13 -22.63 2.15
CA GLY A 436 -16.35 -23.43 2.20
C GLY A 436 -17.14 -23.50 0.91
N TRP A 437 -18.42 -23.80 1.08
CA TRP A 437 -19.39 -23.93 0.00
C TRP A 437 -20.64 -23.08 0.26
N LEU A 438 -21.26 -22.65 -0.82
CA LEU A 438 -22.52 -21.93 -0.86
C LEU A 438 -23.43 -22.56 -1.92
N ASN A 439 -24.64 -22.93 -1.54
CA ASN A 439 -25.68 -23.43 -2.45
C ASN A 439 -26.87 -22.47 -2.40
N TRP A 440 -27.15 -21.81 -3.52
CA TRP A 440 -28.25 -20.86 -3.65
C TRP A 440 -29.62 -21.54 -3.79
N THR A 441 -29.65 -22.76 -4.32
CA THR A 441 -30.89 -23.54 -4.46
C THR A 441 -31.43 -23.97 -3.11
N THR A 442 -30.57 -24.50 -2.23
CA THR A 442 -30.95 -24.90 -0.86
C THR A 442 -30.77 -23.77 0.15
N ARG A 443 -30.30 -22.59 -0.28
CA ARG A 443 -29.96 -21.44 0.57
C ARG A 443 -29.10 -21.84 1.76
N THR A 444 -28.05 -22.62 1.48
CA THR A 444 -27.17 -23.20 2.50
C THR A 444 -25.72 -22.76 2.27
N ALA A 445 -25.04 -22.30 3.30
CA ALA A 445 -23.59 -22.12 3.31
C ALA A 445 -22.96 -23.00 4.39
N TYR A 446 -21.79 -23.55 4.12
CA TYR A 446 -21.01 -24.32 5.08
C TYR A 446 -19.53 -24.02 4.91
N LEU A 447 -18.90 -23.47 5.96
CA LEU A 447 -17.51 -23.02 5.92
C LEU A 447 -16.76 -23.37 7.22
N ALA A 448 -15.45 -23.54 7.09
CA ALA A 448 -14.50 -23.56 8.20
C ALA A 448 -13.85 -22.19 8.32
N VAL A 449 -13.98 -21.56 9.49
CA VAL A 449 -13.39 -20.25 9.81
C VAL A 449 -12.18 -20.47 10.71
N ALA A 450 -11.04 -19.91 10.33
CA ALA A 450 -9.84 -19.80 11.13
C ALA A 450 -9.68 -18.37 11.66
N ASP A 451 -9.31 -18.24 12.92
CA ASP A 451 -8.79 -17.00 13.48
C ASP A 451 -7.26 -17.06 13.48
N LEU A 452 -6.62 -16.06 12.87
CA LEU A 452 -5.16 -15.97 12.86
C LEU A 452 -4.58 -15.80 14.27
N GLY A 453 -5.34 -15.27 15.23
CA GLY A 453 -4.94 -15.17 16.63
C GLY A 453 -4.99 -16.50 17.39
N VAL A 454 -5.72 -17.50 16.89
CA VAL A 454 -5.86 -18.83 17.51
C VAL A 454 -5.68 -19.93 16.45
N PRO A 455 -4.43 -20.14 15.97
CA PRO A 455 -4.19 -20.92 14.76
C PRO A 455 -4.53 -22.41 14.87
N ASP A 456 -4.65 -22.95 16.08
CA ASP A 456 -4.95 -24.37 16.33
C ASP A 456 -6.45 -24.69 16.41
N ARG A 457 -7.32 -23.66 16.29
CA ARG A 457 -8.77 -23.79 16.38
C ARG A 457 -9.45 -23.36 15.09
N ARG A 458 -10.61 -23.95 14.82
CA ARG A 458 -11.50 -23.54 13.73
C ARG A 458 -12.93 -23.49 14.24
N THR A 459 -13.70 -22.56 13.73
CA THR A 459 -15.14 -22.50 13.90
C THR A 459 -15.79 -22.99 12.62
N LEU A 460 -16.46 -24.14 12.67
CA LEU A 460 -17.35 -24.58 11.62
C LEU A 460 -18.62 -23.74 11.69
N LEU A 461 -19.02 -23.15 10.56
CA LEU A 461 -20.21 -22.32 10.45
C LEU A 461 -21.08 -22.88 9.33
N ARG A 462 -22.33 -23.21 9.67
CA ARG A 462 -23.35 -23.61 8.71
C ARG A 462 -24.54 -22.67 8.80
N ARG A 463 -24.92 -22.08 7.68
CA ARG A 463 -26.11 -21.25 7.54
C ARG A 463 -27.11 -21.95 6.64
N ASP A 464 -28.35 -22.13 7.08
CA ASP A 464 -29.45 -22.60 6.23
C ASP A 464 -30.75 -21.87 6.58
N THR A 465 -31.87 -22.21 5.95
CA THR A 465 -33.16 -21.55 6.20
C THR A 465 -33.66 -21.59 7.64
N THR A 466 -33.13 -22.48 8.50
CA THR A 466 -33.50 -22.59 9.92
C THR A 466 -32.71 -21.64 10.81
N GLY A 467 -31.54 -21.20 10.35
CA GLY A 467 -30.69 -20.27 11.08
C GLY A 467 -29.21 -20.54 10.85
N LEU A 468 -28.40 -20.06 11.79
CA LEU A 468 -26.95 -20.14 11.80
C LEU A 468 -26.51 -21.10 12.89
N ALA A 469 -25.63 -22.03 12.56
CA ALA A 469 -25.10 -23.01 13.49
C ALA A 469 -23.58 -22.98 13.50
N ARG A 470 -22.98 -23.09 14.69
CA ARG A 470 -21.53 -23.03 14.91
C ARG A 470 -21.00 -24.15 15.77
N ALA A 471 -19.82 -24.66 15.46
CA ALA A 471 -19.08 -25.58 16.32
C ALA A 471 -17.59 -25.24 16.31
N ASP A 472 -16.99 -25.11 17.50
CA ASP A 472 -15.55 -24.84 17.64
C ASP A 472 -14.79 -26.15 17.84
N LEU A 473 -13.82 -26.40 16.97
CA LEU A 473 -13.10 -27.67 16.90
C LEU A 473 -11.59 -27.43 16.76
N PRO A 474 -10.75 -28.41 17.15
CA PRO A 474 -9.35 -28.42 16.76
C PRO A 474 -9.18 -28.38 15.23
N ALA A 475 -8.14 -27.71 14.73
CA ALA A 475 -7.95 -27.51 13.29
C ALA A 475 -7.97 -28.81 12.48
N GLY A 476 -7.32 -29.88 12.96
CA GLY A 476 -7.31 -31.18 12.29
C GLY A 476 -8.68 -31.85 12.19
N ALA A 477 -9.60 -31.57 13.13
CA ALA A 477 -10.97 -32.10 13.11
C ALA A 477 -11.95 -31.25 12.27
N ALA A 478 -11.53 -30.07 11.84
CA ALA A 478 -12.36 -29.08 11.16
C ALA A 478 -12.01 -28.90 9.67
N GLY A 479 -11.29 -29.87 9.08
CA GLY A 479 -10.91 -29.87 7.67
C GLY A 479 -9.42 -29.69 7.44
N GLY A 480 -8.63 -29.31 8.44
CA GLY A 480 -7.18 -29.11 8.29
C GLY A 480 -6.81 -27.72 7.74
N GLY A 481 -5.69 -27.65 7.02
CA GLY A 481 -5.11 -26.41 6.52
C GLY A 481 -4.46 -25.52 7.59
N THR A 482 -3.73 -24.50 7.14
CA THR A 482 -3.16 -23.47 8.03
C THR A 482 -4.22 -22.44 8.42
N ALA A 483 -3.93 -21.59 9.40
CA ALA A 483 -4.86 -20.51 9.75
C ALA A 483 -4.99 -19.47 8.63
N GLU A 484 -3.92 -19.23 7.85
CA GLU A 484 -3.92 -18.32 6.70
C GLU A 484 -4.68 -18.90 5.50
N GLN A 485 -4.65 -20.22 5.34
CA GLN A 485 -5.31 -20.94 4.25
C GLN A 485 -6.07 -22.13 4.84
N PRO A 486 -7.22 -21.88 5.48
CA PRO A 486 -8.05 -22.95 5.99
C PRO A 486 -8.58 -23.79 4.83
N GLU A 487 -8.63 -25.11 5.04
CA GLU A 487 -9.29 -26.01 4.10
C GLU A 487 -10.81 -25.94 4.24
N ARG A 488 -11.51 -26.50 3.27
CA ARG A 488 -12.98 -26.59 3.31
C ARG A 488 -13.41 -27.50 4.46
N PRO A 489 -14.60 -27.25 5.06
CA PRO A 489 -15.02 -28.03 6.21
C PRO A 489 -15.30 -29.50 5.82
N PRO A 490 -15.18 -30.45 6.76
CA PRO A 490 -15.35 -31.87 6.46
C PRO A 490 -16.80 -32.21 6.08
N LEU A 491 -16.97 -33.19 5.20
CA LEU A 491 -18.26 -33.74 4.81
C LEU A 491 -18.33 -35.22 5.19
N PRO A 492 -19.34 -35.68 5.94
CA PRO A 492 -20.44 -34.91 6.54
C PRO A 492 -19.99 -33.99 7.70
N PRO A 493 -20.83 -33.03 8.14
CA PRO A 493 -20.54 -32.23 9.33
C PRO A 493 -20.29 -33.12 10.55
N PRO A 494 -19.24 -32.86 11.34
CA PRO A 494 -18.87 -33.70 12.46
C PRO A 494 -19.93 -33.60 13.56
N ALA A 495 -20.07 -34.69 14.33
CA ALA A 495 -20.77 -34.63 15.60
C ALA A 495 -20.01 -33.67 16.54
N GLY A 496 -20.74 -32.92 17.36
CA GLY A 496 -20.11 -31.96 18.25
C GLY A 496 -21.11 -30.96 18.85
N PRO A 497 -20.61 -30.04 19.68
CA PRO A 497 -21.43 -29.07 20.39
C PRO A 497 -21.87 -27.92 19.47
N TRP A 498 -22.74 -28.23 18.51
CA TRP A 498 -23.30 -27.25 17.60
C TRP A 498 -24.24 -26.29 18.35
N ARG A 499 -23.92 -25.00 18.31
CA ARG A 499 -24.75 -23.91 18.84
C ARG A 499 -25.56 -23.29 17.71
N VAL A 500 -26.88 -23.27 17.84
CA VAL A 500 -27.80 -22.74 16.81
C VAL A 500 -28.37 -21.40 17.26
N SER A 501 -28.34 -20.41 16.38
CA SER A 501 -28.98 -19.10 16.55
C SER A 501 -29.82 -18.73 15.32
N ARG A 502 -30.83 -17.87 15.49
CA ARG A 502 -31.67 -17.42 14.38
C ARG A 502 -30.97 -16.45 13.43
N ALA A 503 -30.05 -15.65 13.95
CA ALA A 503 -29.22 -14.70 13.22
C ALA A 503 -27.84 -14.59 13.88
N GLY A 504 -26.85 -14.16 13.11
CA GLY A 504 -25.56 -13.74 13.64
C GLY A 504 -25.36 -12.25 13.42
N GLY A 505 -24.85 -11.55 14.43
CA GLY A 505 -24.58 -10.11 14.37
C GLY A 505 -23.15 -9.76 13.96
N ASP A 506 -22.24 -10.74 13.92
CA ASP A 506 -20.86 -10.52 13.51
C ASP A 506 -20.71 -10.35 11.99
N ALA A 507 -19.65 -9.67 11.57
CA ALA A 507 -19.38 -9.37 10.17
C ALA A 507 -19.34 -10.60 9.25
N VAL A 508 -18.86 -11.75 9.74
CA VAL A 508 -18.85 -13.01 8.96
C VAL A 508 -20.28 -13.49 8.72
N SER A 509 -21.13 -13.46 9.75
CA SER A 509 -22.55 -13.80 9.60
C SER A 509 -23.25 -12.90 8.61
N VAL A 510 -23.01 -11.59 8.68
CA VAL A 510 -23.61 -10.62 7.75
C VAL A 510 -23.18 -10.88 6.32
N LEU A 511 -21.90 -11.15 6.07
CA LEU A 511 -21.41 -11.51 4.73
C LEU A 511 -21.99 -12.82 4.22
N VAL A 512 -22.03 -13.86 5.06
CA VAL A 512 -22.60 -15.17 4.69
C VAL A 512 -24.10 -15.07 4.44
N ASP A 513 -24.83 -14.33 5.28
CA ASP A 513 -26.25 -14.06 5.10
C ASP A 513 -26.51 -13.28 3.81
N ALA A 514 -25.71 -12.26 3.50
CA ALA A 514 -25.79 -11.52 2.25
C ALA A 514 -25.51 -12.43 1.03
N ALA A 515 -24.51 -13.32 1.11
CA ALA A 515 -24.18 -14.25 0.04
C ALA A 515 -25.30 -15.27 -0.23
N VAL A 516 -25.90 -15.82 0.82
CA VAL A 516 -27.06 -16.71 0.73
C VAL A 516 -28.28 -15.95 0.20
N ALA A 517 -28.53 -14.74 0.72
CA ALA A 517 -29.67 -13.92 0.34
C ALA A 517 -29.60 -13.43 -1.11
N ALA A 518 -28.40 -13.18 -1.65
CA ALA A 518 -28.19 -12.72 -3.02
C ALA A 518 -28.82 -13.64 -4.07
N GLY A 519 -28.89 -14.95 -3.81
CA GLY A 519 -29.58 -15.92 -4.67
C GLY A 519 -31.10 -15.93 -4.53
N SER A 520 -31.69 -15.17 -3.61
CA SER A 520 -33.14 -15.20 -3.32
C SER A 520 -33.81 -13.86 -3.50
N VAL A 521 -33.18 -12.79 -2.98
CA VAL A 521 -33.69 -11.43 -2.98
C VAL A 521 -32.57 -10.53 -3.51
N GLY A 522 -32.90 -9.64 -4.44
CA GLY A 522 -31.95 -8.67 -4.96
C GLY A 522 -31.49 -7.70 -3.84
N PRO A 523 -30.33 -7.05 -4.01
CA PRO A 523 -29.85 -6.07 -3.04
C PRO A 523 -30.89 -4.96 -2.81
N ARG A 524 -31.19 -4.64 -1.55
CA ARG A 524 -32.19 -3.64 -1.17
C ARG A 524 -31.54 -2.32 -0.79
N GLY A 525 -32.13 -1.21 -1.23
CA GLY A 525 -31.70 0.14 -0.88
C GLY A 525 -31.11 0.90 -2.07
N THR A 526 -30.57 2.09 -1.79
CA THR A 526 -29.91 2.91 -2.80
C THR A 526 -28.65 2.20 -3.27
N ALA A 527 -28.52 1.99 -4.57
CA ALA A 527 -27.34 1.39 -5.17
C ALA A 527 -26.60 2.40 -6.05
N VAL A 528 -25.29 2.49 -5.84
CA VAL A 528 -24.37 3.35 -6.60
C VAL A 528 -23.22 2.52 -7.12
N ARG A 529 -22.77 2.80 -8.35
CA ARG A 529 -21.55 2.19 -8.87
C ARG A 529 -20.36 2.97 -8.33
N VAL A 530 -19.45 2.30 -7.66
CA VAL A 530 -18.24 2.89 -7.10
C VAL A 530 -17.16 2.98 -8.19
N ARG A 531 -16.89 1.85 -8.86
CA ARG A 531 -15.82 1.74 -9.86
C ARG A 531 -16.01 0.52 -10.76
N GLU A 532 -15.19 0.48 -11.81
CA GLU A 532 -14.83 -0.76 -12.50
C GLU A 532 -13.61 -1.37 -11.83
N ASP A 533 -13.54 -2.70 -11.76
CA ASP A 533 -12.39 -3.42 -11.23
C ASP A 533 -12.17 -4.76 -11.93
N VAL A 534 -11.19 -5.54 -11.49
CA VAL A 534 -10.90 -6.88 -12.00
C VAL A 534 -10.94 -7.91 -10.86
N ALA A 535 -11.68 -9.00 -11.06
CA ALA A 535 -11.71 -10.16 -10.16
C ALA A 535 -11.49 -11.44 -10.96
N ASP A 536 -10.51 -12.26 -10.56
CA ASP A 536 -10.13 -13.51 -11.26
C ASP A 536 -9.93 -13.31 -12.79
N GLY A 537 -9.37 -12.17 -13.20
CA GLY A 537 -9.13 -11.81 -14.60
C GLY A 537 -10.36 -11.30 -15.37
N GLN A 538 -11.52 -11.21 -14.71
CA GLN A 538 -12.77 -10.71 -15.30
C GLN A 538 -13.04 -9.26 -14.88
N THR A 539 -13.53 -8.44 -15.82
CA THR A 539 -13.97 -7.08 -15.53
C THR A 539 -15.29 -7.12 -14.77
N VAL A 540 -15.32 -6.44 -13.62
CA VAL A 540 -16.49 -6.34 -12.75
C VAL A 540 -16.87 -4.88 -12.48
N ASP A 541 -18.16 -4.66 -12.25
CA ASP A 541 -18.68 -3.44 -11.67
C ASP A 541 -18.77 -3.60 -10.15
N VAL A 542 -18.16 -2.70 -9.39
CA VAL A 542 -18.29 -2.63 -7.94
C VAL A 542 -19.49 -1.75 -7.61
N VAL A 543 -20.59 -2.40 -7.24
CA VAL A 543 -21.85 -1.74 -6.88
C VAL A 543 -22.01 -1.74 -5.38
N GLU A 544 -22.07 -0.56 -4.81
CA GLU A 544 -22.33 -0.39 -3.39
C GLU A 544 -23.82 -0.24 -3.13
N VAL A 545 -24.30 -0.99 -2.15
CA VAL A 545 -25.70 -1.02 -1.71
C VAL A 545 -25.71 -0.89 -0.20
N GLY A 546 -26.50 0.04 0.32
CA GLY A 546 -26.57 0.25 1.76
C GLY A 546 -27.84 0.91 2.25
N SER A 547 -28.18 0.60 3.49
CA SER A 547 -29.01 1.41 4.38
C SER A 547 -28.13 2.00 5.49
N ALA A 548 -28.67 2.89 6.33
CA ALA A 548 -27.95 3.78 7.25
C ALA A 548 -27.01 3.16 8.32
N GLY A 549 -26.65 1.87 8.23
CA GLY A 549 -25.70 1.21 9.13
C GLY A 549 -24.97 -0.01 8.55
N THR A 550 -25.14 -0.36 7.27
CA THR A 550 -24.40 -1.47 6.66
C THR A 550 -24.09 -1.15 5.21
N ARG A 551 -22.79 -1.15 4.90
CA ARG A 551 -22.28 -0.81 3.57
C ARG A 551 -21.74 -2.07 2.91
N LEU A 552 -22.50 -2.60 1.96
CA LEU A 552 -22.13 -3.79 1.18
C LEU A 552 -21.69 -3.40 -0.23
N ARG A 553 -20.67 -4.07 -0.76
CA ARG A 553 -20.27 -3.96 -2.16
C ARG A 553 -20.44 -5.30 -2.85
N TYR A 554 -21.06 -5.26 -4.03
CA TYR A 554 -21.28 -6.38 -4.91
C TYR A 554 -20.37 -6.21 -6.12
N TRP A 555 -19.52 -7.20 -6.37
CA TRP A 555 -18.63 -7.23 -7.53
C TRP A 555 -19.29 -8.11 -8.59
N ILE A 556 -19.90 -7.47 -9.59
CA ILE A 556 -20.75 -8.14 -10.57
C ILE A 556 -20.14 -7.98 -11.96
N ASP A 557 -19.91 -9.08 -12.67
CA ASP A 557 -19.43 -9.00 -14.06
C ASP A 557 -20.53 -8.60 -15.05
N ARG A 558 -20.15 -8.51 -16.32
CA ARG A 558 -21.08 -8.14 -17.40
C ARG A 558 -22.14 -9.22 -17.68
N ASP A 559 -21.88 -10.47 -17.31
CA ASP A 559 -22.82 -11.59 -17.43
C ASP A 559 -23.81 -11.65 -16.26
N GLY A 560 -23.64 -10.79 -15.26
CA GLY A 560 -24.47 -10.70 -14.06
C GLY A 560 -24.12 -11.74 -13.01
N TRP A 561 -22.89 -12.27 -13.01
CA TRP A 561 -22.41 -13.17 -11.99
C TRP A 561 -21.67 -12.41 -10.86
N LEU A 562 -21.83 -12.90 -9.63
CA LEU A 562 -21.27 -12.31 -8.42
C LEU A 562 -19.92 -12.95 -8.10
N HIS A 563 -18.85 -12.17 -8.24
CA HIS A 563 -17.47 -12.60 -7.95
C HIS A 563 -17.13 -12.44 -6.47
N ARG A 564 -17.55 -11.32 -5.87
CA ARG A 564 -17.16 -10.93 -4.52
C ARG A 564 -18.24 -10.12 -3.84
N LEU A 565 -18.34 -10.31 -2.53
CA LEU A 565 -19.07 -9.44 -1.61
C LEU A 565 -18.09 -8.81 -0.64
N GLU A 566 -18.21 -7.50 -0.40
CA GLU A 566 -17.45 -6.81 0.62
C GLU A 566 -18.38 -6.15 1.63
N LEU A 567 -17.96 -6.10 2.88
CA LEU A 567 -18.64 -5.48 4.00
C LEU A 567 -17.70 -4.52 4.70
N HIS A 568 -18.12 -3.26 4.86
CA HIS A 568 -17.44 -2.34 5.76
C HIS A 568 -17.72 -2.74 7.21
N THR A 569 -16.67 -2.99 7.98
CA THR A 569 -16.73 -3.44 9.37
C THR A 569 -16.75 -2.25 10.34
N ASP A 570 -17.04 -2.52 11.61
CA ASP A 570 -16.95 -1.51 12.68
C ASP A 570 -15.50 -1.09 12.98
N ALA A 571 -14.51 -1.84 12.48
CA ALA A 571 -13.10 -1.53 12.61
C ALA A 571 -12.56 -0.63 11.47
N ASP A 572 -13.45 0.01 10.71
CA ASP A 572 -13.16 0.84 9.52
C ASP A 572 -12.34 0.11 8.43
N ALA A 573 -12.38 -1.22 8.43
CA ALA A 573 -11.78 -2.09 7.43
C ALA A 573 -12.86 -2.80 6.59
N TRP A 574 -12.45 -3.36 5.45
CA TRP A 574 -13.31 -4.13 4.58
C TRP A 574 -13.05 -5.63 4.73
N ALA A 575 -14.09 -6.36 5.11
CA ALA A 575 -14.14 -7.81 5.00
C ALA A 575 -14.66 -8.20 3.62
N HIS A 576 -14.13 -9.26 3.02
CA HIS A 576 -14.60 -9.76 1.73
C HIS A 576 -14.81 -11.27 1.72
N LEU A 577 -15.76 -11.69 0.88
CA LEU A 577 -16.07 -13.06 0.55
C LEU A 577 -15.98 -13.19 -0.97
N ASP A 578 -15.04 -14.00 -1.43
CA ASP A 578 -14.87 -14.37 -2.83
C ASP A 578 -15.66 -15.63 -3.14
N LEU A 579 -16.31 -15.63 -4.29
CA LEU A 579 -17.10 -16.74 -4.80
C LEU A 579 -16.38 -17.30 -6.02
N ARG A 580 -16.50 -18.61 -6.25
CA ARG A 580 -16.10 -19.27 -7.50
C ARG A 580 -17.15 -20.30 -7.85
N PRO A 581 -17.84 -20.19 -9.01
CA PRO A 581 -18.93 -21.10 -9.33
C PRO A 581 -18.39 -22.52 -9.48
N THR A 582 -19.09 -23.50 -8.91
CA THR A 582 -18.70 -24.90 -9.00
C THR A 582 -19.86 -25.81 -8.62
N VAL A 583 -19.70 -27.11 -8.88
CA VAL A 583 -20.64 -28.12 -8.39
C VAL A 583 -20.44 -28.26 -6.89
N VAL A 584 -21.48 -27.92 -6.12
CA VAL A 584 -21.44 -27.99 -4.67
C VAL A 584 -21.87 -29.39 -4.21
N PRO A 585 -21.08 -30.06 -3.36
CA PRO A 585 -21.46 -31.36 -2.80
C PRO A 585 -22.73 -31.22 -1.96
N ARG A 586 -23.43 -32.34 -1.74
CA ARG A 586 -24.61 -32.34 -0.88
C ARG A 586 -24.23 -31.95 0.55
N LEU A 587 -24.67 -30.77 0.99
CA LEU A 587 -24.43 -30.27 2.34
C LEU A 587 -25.43 -30.90 3.31
N ALA A 588 -25.03 -32.01 3.94
CA ALA A 588 -25.85 -32.70 4.92
C ALA A 588 -26.25 -31.79 6.11
N PRO A 589 -27.41 -32.02 6.73
CA PRO A 589 -27.80 -31.30 7.94
C PRO A 589 -26.85 -31.65 9.09
N ILE A 590 -26.80 -30.78 10.09
CA ILE A 590 -26.02 -31.01 11.31
C ILE A 590 -26.61 -32.22 12.07
N PRO A 591 -25.77 -33.13 12.58
CA PRO A 591 -26.22 -34.21 13.45
C PRO A 591 -26.95 -33.65 14.68
N ARG A 592 -28.21 -34.07 14.90
CA ARG A 592 -28.93 -33.71 16.13
C ARG A 592 -28.37 -34.51 17.30
N PRO A 593 -28.25 -33.91 18.52
CA PRO A 593 -27.95 -34.68 19.71
C PRO A 593 -28.99 -35.80 19.85
N ALA A 594 -28.56 -37.04 20.09
CA ALA A 594 -29.48 -38.12 20.42
C ALA A 594 -30.25 -37.72 21.67
N ALA A 595 -31.59 -37.80 21.62
CA ALA A 595 -32.41 -37.58 22.80
C ALA A 595 -31.93 -38.53 23.91
N PRO A 596 -31.83 -38.07 25.17
CA PRO A 596 -31.50 -38.96 26.27
C PRO A 596 -32.49 -40.12 26.27
N ARG A 597 -31.99 -41.36 26.18
CA ARG A 597 -32.84 -42.55 26.31
C ARG A 597 -33.59 -42.42 27.63
N PRO A 598 -34.92 -42.61 27.66
CA PRO A 598 -35.64 -42.61 28.92
C PRO A 598 -35.00 -43.67 29.81
N HIS A 599 -34.54 -43.27 31.00
CA HIS A 599 -34.12 -44.24 32.00
C HIS A 599 -35.31 -45.16 32.26
N PRO A 600 -35.14 -46.50 32.21
CA PRO A 600 -36.19 -47.39 32.67
C PRO A 600 -36.45 -47.05 34.13
N ALA A 601 -37.67 -46.59 34.42
CA ALA A 601 -38.14 -46.43 35.79
C ALA A 601 -37.94 -47.78 36.50
N ARG A 602 -37.19 -47.74 37.60
CA ARG A 602 -36.96 -48.91 38.46
C ARG A 602 -38.10 -49.05 39.45
#